data_AF-A0A519KS48-F1
#
_entry.id   AF-A0A519KS48-F1
#
_cell.length_a   1.000
_cell.length_b   1.000
_cell.length_c   1.000
_cell.angle_alpha   90.00
_cell.angle_beta   90.00
_cell.angle_gamma   90.00
#
_symmetry.space_group_name_H-M   'P 1'
#
loop_
_entity.id
_entity.type
_entity.pdbx_description
1 polymer ?
#
loop_
_entity_poly.entity_id
_entity_poly.type
_entity_poly.pdbx_seq_one_letter_code
_entity_poly.pdbx_strand_id
1 'polypeptide(L)' 'MTYCVGMLVDEGLAMIADTRTNAGVDNISSYRKLHIYKSP' A
#
# COMPACT_ATOMS: atom_id res chain seq x y z
N MET A 1 -0.54 -10.70 -6.72
CA MET A 1 -1.60 -10.42 -5.74
C MET A 1 -1.18 -9.20 -4.96
N THR A 2 -1.97 -8.13 -5.06
CA THR A 2 -1.74 -6.82 -4.43
C THR A 2 -2.91 -6.55 -3.49
N TYR A 3 -2.64 -6.13 -2.26
CA TYR A 3 -3.69 -5.87 -1.27
C TYR A 3 -3.37 -4.69 -0.37
N CYS A 4 -4.36 -3.82 -0.20
CA CYS A 4 -4.30 -2.64 0.67
C CYS A 4 -5.62 -2.53 1.45
N VAL A 5 -5.54 -2.02 2.68
CA VAL A 5 -6.71 -1.78 3.53
C VAL A 5 -6.51 -0.50 4.34
N GLY A 6 -7.60 0.24 4.52
CA GLY A 6 -7.70 1.36 5.44
C GLY A 6 -8.90 1.16 6.36
N MET A 7 -8.74 1.44 7.65
CA MET A 7 -9.81 1.36 8.64
C MET A 7 -9.87 2.68 9.40
N LEU A 8 -11.03 3.33 9.36
CA LEU A 8 -11.35 4.51 10.15
C LEU A 8 -12.24 4.08 11.31
N VAL A 9 -11.74 4.31 12.52
CA VAL A 9 -12.42 4.04 13.80
C VAL A 9 -12.42 5.31 14.63
N ASP A 10 -13.13 5.32 15.76
CA ASP A 10 -13.26 6.50 16.62
C ASP A 10 -11.89 6.99 17.13
N GLU A 11 -10.95 6.07 17.36
CA GLU A 11 -9.58 6.37 17.81
C GLU A 11 -8.64 6.84 16.68
N GLY A 12 -9.08 6.82 15.42
CA GLY A 12 -8.34 7.35 14.29
C GLY A 12 -8.26 6.42 13.08
N LEU A 13 -7.18 6.56 12.29
CA LEU A 13 -7.02 5.92 10.99
C LEU A 13 -5.85 4.93 10.99
N ALA A 14 -6.13 3.68 10.63
CA ALA A 14 -5.12 2.65 10.35
C ALA A 14 -5.01 2.39 8.84
N MET A 15 -3.79 2.42 8.29
CA MET A 15 -3.54 2.21 6.87
C MET A 15 -2.45 1.13 6.69
N ILE A 16 -2.73 0.11 5.88
CA ILE A 16 -1.81 -1.01 5.62
C ILE A 16 -1.82 -1.31 4.11
N ALA A 17 -0.64 -1.50 3.53
CA ALA A 17 -0.47 -1.90 2.15
C ALA A 17 0.62 -2.95 2.02
N ASP A 18 0.38 -3.98 1.22
CA ASP A 18 1.42 -4.93 0.83
C ASP A 18 2.41 -4.30 -0.17
N THR A 19 3.57 -4.93 -0.36
CA THR A 19 4.61 -4.42 -1.28
C THR A 19 4.83 -5.31 -2.49
N ARG A 20 4.29 -6.53 -2.55
CA ARG A 20 4.50 -7.45 -3.67
C ARG A 20 3.80 -6.90 -4.91
N THR A 21 4.54 -6.71 -5.99
CA THR A 21 4.02 -6.21 -7.27
C THR A 21 4.49 -7.12 -8.39
N ASN A 22 3.57 -7.52 -9.27
CA ASN A 22 3.92 -8.13 -10.55
C ASN A 22 4.13 -7.00 -11.57
N ALA A 23 5.36 -6.85 -12.05
CA ALA A 23 5.80 -5.90 -13.06
C ALA A 23 6.13 -6.59 -14.41
N GLY A 24 5.67 -7.83 -14.60
CA GLY A 24 5.94 -8.68 -15.75
C GLY A 24 5.96 -10.16 -15.37
N VAL A 25 5.87 -11.06 -16.36
CA VAL A 25 5.78 -12.52 -16.17
C VAL A 25 6.84 -13.06 -15.19
N ASP A 26 8.07 -12.58 -15.27
CA ASP A 26 9.19 -12.98 -14.40
C ASP A 26 9.73 -11.82 -13.54
N ASN A 27 8.94 -10.76 -13.37
CA ASN A 27 9.33 -9.59 -12.59
C ASN A 27 8.37 -9.38 -11.42
N ILE A 28 8.60 -10.12 -10.33
CA ILE A 28 7.91 -9.91 -9.06
C ILE A 28 8.87 -9.21 -8.11
N SER A 29 8.53 -7.99 -7.74
CA SER A 29 9.40 -7.10 -6.97
C SER A 29 8.63 -6.33 -5.90
N SER A 30 9.35 -5.72 -4.98
CA SER A 30 8.76 -4.93 -3.89
C SER A 30 8.65 -3.46 -4.27
N TYR A 31 7.42 -2.93 -4.31
CA TYR A 31 7.16 -1.51 -4.53
C TYR A 31 6.28 -0.95 -3.41
N ARG A 32 6.56 0.29 -3.01
CA ARG A 32 5.73 1.01 -2.04
C ARG A 32 4.40 1.39 -2.68
N LYS A 33 3.30 1.10 -1.99
CA LYS A 33 1.93 1.44 -2.41
C LYS A 33 1.22 2.44 -1.50
N LEU A 34 1.82 2.74 -0.34
CA LEU A 34 1.31 3.71 0.63
C LEU A 34 2.21 4.95 0.63
N HIS A 35 1.65 6.10 0.28
CA HIS A 35 2.35 7.38 0.14
C HIS A 35 1.82 8.38 1.17
N ILE A 36 2.73 9.13 1.78
CA ILE A 36 2.39 10.20 2.72
C ILE A 36 2.70 11.53 2.04
N TYR A 37 1.69 12.38 1.92
CA TYR A 37 1.83 13.73 1.37
C TYR A 37 1.86 14.73 2.52
N LYS A 38 2.93 15.56 2.58
CA LYS A 38 3.07 16.62 3.58
C LYS A 38 2.60 17.99 3.05
N SER A 39 2.71 18.21 1.74
CA SER A 39 2.17 19.34 0.99
C SER A 39 1.61 18.79 -0.32
N PRO A 40 0.43 19.26 -0.77
CA PRO A 40 -0.07 18.98 -2.11
C PRO A 40 0.85 19.55 -3.18
#